data_AF-A0A9E2ZI17-F1
#
_entry.id   AF-A0A9E2ZI17-F1
#
_cell.length_a   1.000
_cell.length_b   1.000
_cell.length_c   1.000
_cell.angle_alpha   90.00
_cell.angle_beta   90.00
_cell.angle_gamma   90.00
#
_symmetry.space_group_name_H-M   'P 1'
#
loop_
_entity.id
_entity.type
_entity.pdbx_description
1 polymer ?
#
loop_
_entity_poly.entity_id
_entity_poly.type
_entity_poly.pdbx_seq_one_letter_code
_entity_poly.pdbx_strand_id
1 'polypeptide(L)'
;ADRYAGPWNRRTANPVLVIGNTYDPATPYEGSVAMTRELARARLLTVDGYGHGAPSPCKTQFLTRYLLDLTLPPKGARCAQSPQPFTG
;
A
#
# COMPACT_ATOMS: atom_id res chain seq x y z
N ALA A 1 16.92 15.29 19.54
CA ALA A 1 15.95 14.18 19.38
C ALA A 1 14.61 14.79 19.04
N ASP A 2 14.41 15.14 17.76
CA ASP A 2 13.26 15.92 17.26
C ASP A 2 12.29 15.11 16.41
N ARG A 3 12.46 13.77 16.36
CA ARG A 3 11.57 12.94 15.55
C ARG A 3 10.29 12.65 16.33
N TYR A 4 9.17 13.17 15.83
CA TYR A 4 7.85 12.70 16.24
C TYR A 4 7.75 11.20 15.97
N ALA A 5 7.62 10.41 17.03
CA ALA A 5 7.55 8.95 16.97
C ALA A 5 6.10 8.43 17.00
N GLY A 6 5.12 9.33 17.07
CA GLY A 6 3.71 9.00 17.23
C GLY A 6 3.08 9.75 18.42
N PRO A 7 1.77 9.51 18.67
CA PRO A 7 0.96 8.48 18.02
C PRO A 7 0.56 8.84 16.57
N TRP A 8 0.54 7.83 15.68
CA TRP A 8 0.17 7.99 14.26
C TRP A 8 -1.33 7.76 14.01
N ASN A 9 -2.16 7.89 15.04
CA ASN A 9 -3.57 7.51 15.04
C ASN A 9 -4.53 8.70 14.83
N ARG A 10 -4.08 9.79 14.21
CA ARG A 10 -4.95 10.94 13.92
C ARG A 10 -5.95 10.59 12.82
N ARG A 11 -7.24 10.88 13.05
CA ARG A 11 -8.29 10.68 12.04
C ARG A 11 -8.18 11.73 10.93
N THR A 12 -8.11 11.25 9.70
CA THR A 12 -8.21 12.03 8.46
C THR A 12 -9.65 12.09 7.96
N ALA A 13 -9.96 13.01 7.04
CA ALA A 13 -11.28 13.10 6.42
C ALA A 13 -11.70 11.79 5.75
N ASN A 14 -10.77 11.17 5.02
CA ASN A 14 -10.97 9.90 4.31
C ASN A 14 -9.98 8.83 4.81
N PRO A 15 -10.33 7.53 4.75
CA PRO A 15 -9.38 6.46 5.07
C PRO A 15 -8.14 6.53 4.18
N VAL A 16 -6.97 6.21 4.72
CA VAL A 16 -5.71 6.20 3.96
C VAL A 16 -5.56 4.88 3.22
N LEU A 17 -5.33 4.95 1.90
CA LEU A 17 -4.85 3.81 1.12
C LEU A 17 -3.33 3.68 1.26
N VAL A 18 -2.87 2.55 1.80
CA VAL A 18 -1.45 2.18 1.84
C VAL A 18 -1.22 1.13 0.75
N ILE A 19 -0.17 1.31 -0.06
CA ILE A 19 0.23 0.34 -1.08
C ILE A 19 1.64 -0.13 -0.72
N GLY A 20 1.83 -1.45 -0.64
CA GLY A 20 3.14 -2.04 -0.39
C GLY A 20 3.35 -3.26 -1.28
N ASN A 21 4.55 -3.41 -1.82
CA ASN A 21 4.91 -4.60 -2.59
C ASN A 21 5.77 -5.58 -1.78
N THR A 22 5.59 -6.87 -2.02
CA THR A 22 6.11 -7.95 -1.14
C THR A 22 7.64 -8.01 -1.07
N TYR A 23 8.34 -7.60 -2.12
CA TYR A 23 9.81 -7.62 -2.20
C TYR A 23 10.38 -6.23 -2.52
N ASP A 24 9.95 -5.22 -1.76
CA ASP A 24 10.48 -3.85 -1.83
C ASP A 24 11.79 -3.74 -1.02
N PRO A 25 12.94 -3.41 -1.64
CA PRO A 25 14.21 -3.30 -0.94
C PRO A 25 14.38 -1.98 -0.17
N ALA A 26 13.59 -0.95 -0.47
CA ALA A 26 13.72 0.38 0.12
C ALA A 26 12.69 0.61 1.24
N THR A 27 11.46 0.14 1.03
CA THR A 27 10.37 0.24 2.01
C THR A 27 9.72 -1.14 2.21
N PRO A 28 10.29 -1.99 3.09
CA PRO A 28 9.83 -3.37 3.27
C PRO A 28 8.32 -3.48 3.54
N TYR A 29 7.70 -4.54 3.01
CA TYR A 29 6.26 -4.77 3.07
C TYR A 29 5.71 -4.78 4.51
N GLU A 30 6.49 -5.30 5.47
CA GLU A 30 6.16 -5.31 6.89
C GLU A 30 5.95 -3.89 7.43
N GLY A 31 6.67 -2.90 6.90
CA GLY A 31 6.48 -1.50 7.20
C GLY A 31 5.11 -0.99 6.74
N SER A 32 4.65 -1.39 5.55
CA SER A 32 3.30 -1.09 5.09
C SER A 32 2.24 -1.75 5.96
N VAL A 33 2.45 -3.00 6.36
CA VAL A 33 1.54 -3.71 7.29
C VAL A 33 1.49 -2.99 8.64
N ALA A 34 2.64 -2.66 9.22
CA ALA A 34 2.73 -1.95 10.50
C ALA A 34 2.07 -0.57 10.41
N MET A 35 2.33 0.20 9.35
CA MET A 35 1.70 1.51 9.12
C MET A 35 0.17 1.41 9.11
N THR A 36 -0.41 0.39 8.48
CA THR A 36 -1.88 0.22 8.50
C THR A 36 -2.47 -0.12 9.86
N ARG A 37 -1.66 -0.60 10.81
CA ARG A 37 -2.07 -0.84 12.20
C ARG A 37 -1.97 0.41 13.06
N GLU A 38 -1.00 1.28 12.76
CA GLU A 38 -0.76 2.54 13.47
C GLU A 38 -1.73 3.65 13.04
N LEU A 39 -2.07 3.72 11.76
CA LEU A 39 -3.01 4.71 11.21
C LEU A 39 -4.44 4.44 11.67
N ALA A 40 -5.17 5.51 12.03
CA ALA A 40 -6.51 5.43 12.58
C ALA A 40 -7.53 4.71 11.68
N ARG A 41 -7.44 4.95 10.36
CA ARG A 41 -8.33 4.42 9.32
C ARG A 41 -7.50 4.18 8.07
N ALA A 42 -7.02 2.96 7.87
CA ALA A 42 -6.22 2.62 6.70
C ALA A 42 -6.63 1.28 6.06
N ARG A 43 -6.32 1.13 4.77
CA ARG A 43 -6.46 -0.13 4.01
C ARG A 43 -5.17 -0.39 3.26
N LEU A 44 -4.66 -1.62 3.39
CA LEU A 44 -3.53 -2.11 2.61
C LEU A 44 -4.01 -2.69 1.27
N LEU A 45 -3.37 -2.28 0.18
CA LEU A 45 -3.30 -3.02 -1.08
C LEU A 45 -1.91 -3.66 -1.19
N THR A 46 -1.88 -4.98 -1.34
CA THR A 46 -0.61 -5.71 -1.53
C THR A 46 -0.32 -5.86 -3.01
N VAL A 47 0.92 -5.63 -3.41
CA VAL A 47 1.41 -5.95 -4.77
C VAL A 47 2.45 -7.05 -4.66
N ASP A 48 2.12 -8.23 -5.17
CA ASP A 48 3.05 -9.35 -5.25
C ASP A 48 4.08 -9.05 -6.35
N GLY A 49 5.27 -8.59 -5.94
CA GLY A 49 6.24 -8.00 -6.85
C GLY A 49 7.51 -7.50 -6.21
N TYR A 50 8.49 -7.25 -7.07
CA TYR A 50 9.88 -6.89 -6.75
C TYR A 50 10.20 -5.43 -7.08
N GLY A 51 11.18 -4.90 -6.36
CA GLY A 51 11.68 -3.53 -6.54
C GLY A 51 10.86 -2.50 -5.78
N HIS A 52 11.26 -1.24 -5.85
CA HIS A 52 10.53 -0.17 -5.17
C HIS A 52 9.43 0.37 -6.10
N GLY A 53 8.16 0.14 -5.75
CA GLY A 53 7.02 0.63 -6.53
C GLY A 53 6.59 -0.26 -7.70
N ALA A 54 6.68 -1.59 -7.56
CA ALA A 54 6.40 -2.59 -8.60
C ALA A 54 5.20 -2.24 -9.53
N PRO A 55 5.38 -2.27 -10.87
CA PRO A 55 4.32 -1.91 -11.82
C PRO A 55 3.20 -2.95 -11.81
N SER A 56 1.95 -2.49 -11.84
CA SER A 56 0.78 -3.38 -11.91
C SER A 56 -0.44 -2.60 -12.39
N PRO A 57 -1.07 -2.98 -13.52
CA PRO A 57 -2.34 -2.38 -13.96
C PRO A 57 -3.45 -2.52 -12.91
N CYS A 58 -3.49 -3.63 -12.18
CA CYS A 58 -4.41 -3.85 -11.06
C CYS A 58 -4.20 -2.82 -9.94
N LYS A 59 -2.94 -2.56 -9.55
CA LYS A 59 -2.59 -1.49 -8.58
C LYS A 59 -3.10 -0.14 -9.06
N THR A 60 -2.83 0.19 -10.32
CA THR A 60 -3.26 1.46 -10.92
C THR A 60 -4.78 1.61 -10.87
N GLN A 61 -5.55 0.57 -11.18
CA GLN A 61 -7.02 0.63 -11.13
C GLN A 61 -7.55 0.92 -9.72
N PHE A 62 -7.03 0.27 -8.69
CA PHE A 62 -7.43 0.56 -7.30
C PHE A 62 -7.01 1.95 -6.86
N LEU A 63 -5.80 2.38 -7.21
CA LEU A 63 -5.32 3.72 -6.92
C LEU A 63 -6.23 4.78 -7.55
N THR A 64 -6.59 4.62 -8.83
CA THR A 64 -7.48 5.55 -9.54
C THR A 64 -8.86 5.62 -8.88
N ARG A 65 -9.49 4.47 -8.58
CA ARG A 65 -10.81 4.45 -7.90
C ARG A 65 -10.76 5.09 -6.50
N TYR A 66 -9.66 4.93 -5.77
CA TYR A 66 -9.50 5.59 -4.49
C TYR A 66 -9.35 7.11 -4.65
N LEU A 67 -8.54 7.57 -5.61
CA LEU A 67 -8.31 9.00 -5.82
C LEU A 67 -9.55 9.73 -6.37
N LEU A 68 -10.33 9.08 -7.24
CA LEU A 68 -11.51 9.69 -7.85
C LEU A 68 -12.77 9.51 -7.01
N ASP A 69 -13.01 8.31 -6.48
CA ASP A 69 -14.29 7.93 -5.89
C ASP A 69 -14.18 7.59 -4.39
N LEU A 70 -13.00 7.75 -3.79
CA LEU A 70 -12.71 7.33 -2.40
C LEU A 70 -13.03 5.84 -2.13
N THR A 71 -13.05 5.03 -3.18
CA THR A 71 -13.37 3.61 -3.09
C THR A 71 -12.12 2.81 -2.75
N LEU A 72 -12.13 2.16 -1.58
CA LEU A 72 -11.03 1.32 -1.11
C LEU A 72 -11.09 -0.08 -1.73
N PRO A 73 -9.93 -0.76 -1.87
CA PRO A 73 -9.93 -2.17 -2.19
C PRO A 73 -10.56 -3.02 -1.07
N PRO A 74 -11.08 -4.22 -1.40
CA PRO A 74 -11.50 -5.20 -0.40
C PRO A 74 -10.38 -5.50 0.60
N LYS A 75 -10.75 -5.92 1.82
CA LYS A 75 -9.77 -6.34 2.83
C LYS A 75 -8.97 -7.54 2.29
N GLY A 76 -7.64 -7.43 2.32
CA GLY A 76 -6.74 -8.48 1.83
C GLY A 76 -6.58 -8.51 0.32
N ALA A 77 -7.01 -7.47 -0.40
CA ALA A 77 -6.79 -7.38 -1.84
C ALA A 77 -5.29 -7.46 -2.19
N ARG A 78 -4.99 -8.25 -3.22
CA ARG A 78 -3.65 -8.41 -3.78
C ARG A 78 -3.70 -8.19 -5.29
N CYS A 79 -2.63 -7.63 -5.83
CA CYS A 79 -2.38 -7.51 -7.25
C CYS A 79 -1.05 -8.19 -7.58
N ALA A 80 -0.91 -8.74 -8.79
CA ALA A 80 0.39 -9.20 -9.28
C ALA A 80 1.13 -8.08 -10.02
N GLN A 81 2.46 -8.08 -9.94
CA GLN A 81 3.32 -7.26 -10.80
C GLN A 81 3.12 -7.63 -12.28
N SER A 82 3.16 -6.64 -13.18
CA SER A 82 3.14 -6.85 -14.63
C SER A 82 3.98 -5.79 -15.35
N PRO A 83 4.95 -6.19 -16.20
CA PRO A 83 5.33 -7.57 -16.49
C PRO A 83 6.00 -8.24 -15.28
N GLN A 84 5.90 -9.57 -15.21
CA GLN A 84 6.61 -10.34 -14.18
C GLN A 84 8.11 -10.37 -14.52
N PRO A 85 9.00 -10.08 -13.56
CA PRO A 85 10.43 -9.94 -13.84
C PRO A 85 11.13 -11.30 -14.06
N PHE A 86 10.55 -12.38 -13.55
CA PHE A 86 11.07 -13.74 -13.68
C PHE A 86 10.02 -14.64 -14.33
N THR A 87 9.76 -14.41 -15.62
CA THR A 87 9.06 -15.39 -16.46
C THR A 87 10.09 -16.35 -17.00
N GLY A 88 10.10 -17.58 -16.50
CA GLY A 88 10.82 -18.68 -17.16
C GLY A 88 10.21 -18.99 -18.52
#